data_AF-T0YDC9-F1
#
_entry.id   AF-T0YDC9-F1
#
_cell.length_a   1.000
_cell.length_b   1.000
_cell.length_c   1.000
_cell.angle_alpha   90.00
_cell.angle_beta   90.00
_cell.angle_gamma   90.00
#
_symmetry.space_group_name_H-M   'P 1'
#
loop_
_entity.id
_entity.type
_entity.pdbx_description
1 polymer ?
#
loop_
_entity_poly.entity_id
_entity_poly.type
_entity_poly.pdbx_seq_one_letter_code
_entity_poly.pdbx_strand_id
1 'polypeptide(L)'
;SVAPGGYAWVIPKDGEANVGLGATALPPGKSLSTLLADFLARRGLSAATDLTRWWVPLGPPPDSAVRGRALFCGDAAHLVMATNGGGIPTAMISGMDAGTVAARHVREGVPLALYDQLWRRHLHLPLERAWRLKRLGDRLAFHDRWLALGMWYLGPSGLDAMIRLRWPRRLLGRAA
;
A
#
# COMPACT_ATOMS: atom_id res chain seq x y z
N SER A 1 -11.42 16.29 -4.50
CA SER A 1 -10.76 15.43 -3.51
C SER A 1 -9.60 16.13 -2.78
N VAL A 2 -9.31 15.79 -1.51
CA VAL A 2 -8.11 16.24 -0.72
C VAL A 2 -6.90 15.31 -0.88
N ALA A 3 -7.09 14.11 -1.44
CA ALA A 3 -6.04 13.12 -1.66
C ALA A 3 -6.28 12.37 -2.99
N PRO A 4 -6.05 13.03 -4.14
CA PRO A 4 -6.41 12.45 -5.44
C PRO A 4 -5.66 11.15 -5.74
N GLY A 5 -6.41 10.08 -6.04
CA GLY A 5 -5.87 8.74 -6.30
C GLY A 5 -5.27 8.03 -5.08
N GLY A 6 -5.44 8.60 -3.88
CA GLY A 6 -5.00 8.01 -2.62
C GLY A 6 -6.02 8.26 -1.51
N TYR A 7 -5.54 8.51 -0.30
CA TYR A 7 -6.37 8.73 0.87
C TYR A 7 -5.66 9.61 1.90
N ALA A 8 -6.41 10.15 2.83
CA ALA A 8 -5.89 10.91 3.97
C ALA A 8 -6.20 10.17 5.27
N TRP A 9 -5.34 10.31 6.28
CA TRP A 9 -5.44 9.63 7.56
C TRP A 9 -5.20 10.56 8.74
N VAL A 10 -5.79 10.20 9.88
CA VAL A 10 -5.52 10.77 11.20
C VAL A 10 -5.32 9.58 12.12
N ILE A 11 -4.11 9.39 12.63
CA ILE A 11 -3.78 8.32 13.57
C ILE A 11 -3.55 8.97 14.94
N PRO A 12 -4.51 8.86 15.87
CA PRO A 12 -4.40 9.49 17.18
C PRO A 12 -3.29 8.85 18.00
N LYS A 13 -2.64 9.68 18.83
CA LYS A 13 -1.70 9.32 19.88
C LYS A 13 -2.14 10.05 21.16
N ASP A 14 -1.34 9.94 22.22
CA ASP A 14 -1.61 10.66 23.46
C ASP A 14 -1.30 12.16 23.29
N GLY A 15 -2.34 13.00 23.37
CA GLY A 15 -2.23 14.45 23.21
C GLY A 15 -1.92 14.97 21.80
N GLU A 16 -1.58 14.10 20.85
CA GLU A 16 -1.21 14.46 19.46
C GLU A 16 -1.80 13.49 18.43
N ALA A 17 -1.56 13.74 17.13
CA ALA A 17 -1.93 12.81 16.08
C ALA A 17 -0.94 12.85 14.91
N ASN A 18 -0.65 11.69 14.33
CA ASN A 18 0.00 11.62 13.02
C ASN A 18 -1.06 11.84 11.94
N VAL A 19 -0.98 12.98 11.25
CA VAL A 19 -1.92 13.35 10.19
C VAL A 19 -1.19 13.39 8.86
N GLY A 20 -1.79 12.79 7.82
CA GLY A 20 -1.17 12.80 6.50
C GLY A 20 -2.13 12.44 5.38
N LEU A 21 -1.60 12.51 4.16
CA LEU A 21 -2.29 12.08 2.95
C LEU A 21 -1.30 11.54 1.93
N GLY A 22 -1.79 10.64 1.08
CA GLY A 22 -1.10 10.15 -0.10
C GLY A 22 -1.90 10.50 -1.35
N ALA A 23 -1.21 10.90 -2.41
CA ALA A 23 -1.81 11.17 -3.71
C ALA A 23 -0.97 10.57 -4.82
N THR A 24 -1.62 9.97 -5.83
CA THR A 24 -0.93 9.47 -7.04
C THR A 24 -1.02 10.47 -8.20
N ALA A 25 -1.79 11.54 -8.04
CA ALA A 25 -1.87 12.64 -8.98
C ALA A 25 -1.98 13.97 -8.22
N LEU A 26 -1.31 15.00 -8.72
CA LEU A 26 -1.42 16.36 -8.20
C LEU A 26 -2.22 17.22 -9.19
N PRO A 27 -3.35 17.82 -8.79
CA PRO A 27 -4.07 18.78 -9.61
C PRO A 27 -3.15 19.97 -9.98
N PRO A 28 -3.36 20.62 -11.14
CA PRO A 28 -2.63 21.83 -11.49
C PRO A 28 -2.65 22.87 -10.36
N GLY A 29 -1.48 23.40 -10.01
CA GLY A 29 -1.34 24.39 -8.94
C GLY A 29 -1.47 23.85 -7.50
N LYS A 30 -1.64 22.54 -7.31
CA LYS A 30 -1.65 21.90 -5.97
C LYS A 30 -0.36 21.13 -5.71
N SER A 31 0.15 21.26 -4.50
CA SER A 31 1.23 20.43 -3.93
C SER A 31 0.71 19.57 -2.78
N LEU A 32 1.46 18.54 -2.38
CA LEU A 32 1.13 17.73 -1.19
C LEU A 32 0.95 18.61 0.06
N SER A 33 1.78 19.65 0.22
CA SER A 33 1.65 20.59 1.34
C SER A 33 0.34 21.37 1.30
N THR A 34 -0.07 21.86 0.11
CA THR A 34 -1.35 22.57 -0.02
C THR A 34 -2.54 21.65 0.24
N LEU A 35 -2.46 20.39 -0.22
CA LEU A 35 -3.51 19.40 0.04
C LEU A 35 -3.59 19.06 1.53
N LEU A 36 -2.45 18.98 2.22
CA LEU A 36 -2.40 18.71 3.66
C LEU A 36 -2.96 19.88 4.47
N ALA A 37 -2.61 21.11 4.11
CA ALA A 37 -3.18 22.31 4.73
C ALA A 37 -4.70 22.36 4.55
N ASP A 38 -5.20 22.10 3.33
CA ASP A 38 -6.63 22.00 3.06
C ASP A 38 -7.30 20.89 3.90
N PHE A 39 -6.63 19.75 4.09
CA PHE A 39 -7.14 18.65 4.89
C PHE A 39 -7.20 18.98 6.39
N LEU A 40 -6.14 19.58 6.94
CA LEU A 40 -6.08 20.01 8.34
C LEU A 40 -7.18 21.05 8.65
N ALA A 41 -7.32 22.06 7.79
CA ALA A 41 -8.35 23.09 7.92
C ALA A 41 -9.77 22.47 7.92
N ARG A 42 -10.05 21.53 7.01
CA ARG A 42 -11.34 20.81 6.96
C ARG A 42 -11.61 19.94 8.19
N ARG A 43 -10.57 19.52 8.91
CA ARG A 43 -10.68 18.70 10.12
C ARG A 43 -10.65 19.53 11.41
N GLY A 44 -10.49 20.85 11.32
CA GLY A 44 -10.32 21.71 12.48
C GLY A 44 -9.05 21.39 13.27
N LEU A 45 -8.02 20.86 12.61
CA LEU A 45 -6.75 20.51 13.23
C LEU A 45 -5.76 21.67 13.07
N SER A 46 -4.87 21.81 14.05
CA SER A 46 -3.77 22.77 14.01
C SER A 46 -2.80 22.47 12.86
N ALA A 47 -1.94 23.45 12.55
CA ALA A 47 -0.86 23.25 11.59
C ALA A 47 0.06 22.08 12.04
N ALA A 48 0.56 21.32 11.07
CA ALA A 48 1.51 20.26 11.33
C ALA A 48 2.81 20.84 11.91
N THR A 49 3.31 20.25 12.99
CA THR A 49 4.56 20.66 13.65
C THR A 49 5.78 20.00 13.01
N ASP A 50 5.65 18.75 12.57
CA ASP A 50 6.74 17.97 11.95
C ASP A 50 6.32 17.43 10.58
N LEU A 51 6.76 18.12 9.52
CA LEU A 51 6.40 17.75 8.15
C LEU A 51 7.45 16.82 7.51
N THR A 52 7.04 15.61 7.17
CA THR A 52 7.85 14.67 6.37
C THR A 52 7.12 14.27 5.09
N ARG A 53 7.88 13.82 4.09
CA ARG A 53 7.35 13.34 2.81
C ARG A 53 8.19 12.18 2.29
N TRP A 54 7.52 11.19 1.72
CA TRP A 54 8.15 9.98 1.21
C TRP A 54 7.45 9.51 -0.06
N TRP A 55 8.18 8.80 -0.91
CA TRP A 55 7.61 8.06 -2.03
C TRP A 55 7.23 6.67 -1.56
N VAL A 56 6.04 6.20 -1.95
CA VAL A 56 5.57 4.85 -1.64
C VAL A 56 5.49 4.07 -2.96
N PRO A 57 6.21 2.96 -3.11
CA PRO A 57 6.19 2.16 -4.34
C PRO A 57 4.88 1.38 -4.47
N LEU A 58 3.92 1.92 -5.21
CA LEU A 58 2.61 1.29 -5.44
C LEU A 58 2.58 0.62 -6.82
N GLY A 59 2.74 -0.70 -6.87
CA GLY A 59 2.56 -1.45 -8.11
C GLY A 59 2.48 -2.96 -7.92
N PRO A 60 2.67 -3.75 -8.99
CA PRO A 60 2.65 -5.20 -8.89
C PRO A 60 3.86 -5.72 -8.09
N PRO A 61 3.72 -6.86 -7.38
CA PRO A 61 4.87 -7.56 -6.84
C PRO A 61 5.83 -7.96 -7.98
N PRO A 62 7.16 -7.99 -7.74
CA PRO A 62 8.14 -8.27 -8.80
C PRO A 62 8.12 -9.74 -9.24
N ASP A 63 8.68 -10.01 -10.43
CA ASP A 63 8.94 -11.37 -10.91
C ASP A 63 10.12 -12.03 -10.18
N SER A 64 11.06 -11.23 -9.67
CA SER A 64 12.11 -11.70 -8.79
C SER A 64 12.61 -10.54 -7.93
N ALA A 65 12.88 -10.83 -6.66
CA ALA A 65 13.57 -9.93 -5.74
C ALA A 65 15.06 -10.30 -5.58
N VAL A 66 15.58 -11.13 -6.51
CA VAL A 66 16.97 -11.60 -6.56
C VAL A 66 17.63 -11.10 -7.84
N ARG A 67 18.85 -10.57 -7.75
CA ARG A 67 19.67 -10.25 -8.94
C ARG A 67 21.13 -10.57 -8.70
N GLY A 68 21.62 -11.63 -9.34
CA GLY A 68 22.99 -12.10 -9.13
C GLY A 68 23.23 -12.46 -7.67
N ARG A 69 24.07 -11.68 -6.97
CA ARG A 69 24.38 -11.83 -5.55
C ARG A 69 23.61 -10.86 -4.63
N ALA A 70 22.65 -10.11 -5.17
CA ALA A 70 21.84 -9.16 -4.42
C ALA A 70 20.44 -9.70 -4.13
N LEU A 71 19.97 -9.48 -2.91
CA LEU A 71 18.59 -9.70 -2.46
C LEU A 71 17.97 -8.34 -2.13
N PHE A 72 16.79 -8.06 -2.65
CA PHE A 72 16.02 -6.85 -2.33
C PHE A 72 14.88 -7.21 -1.38
N CYS A 73 14.58 -6.36 -0.40
CA CYS A 73 13.45 -6.55 0.53
C CYS A 73 12.68 -5.25 0.76
N GLY A 74 11.48 -5.36 1.35
CA GLY A 74 10.59 -4.22 1.61
C GLY A 74 10.32 -3.35 0.38
N ASP A 75 10.38 -2.04 0.57
CA ASP A 75 10.13 -1.04 -0.48
C ASP A 75 11.10 -1.19 -1.67
N ALA A 76 12.36 -1.55 -1.42
CA ALA A 76 13.35 -1.77 -2.47
C ALA A 76 13.00 -2.96 -3.39
N ALA A 77 12.21 -3.91 -2.90
CA ALA A 77 11.68 -5.03 -3.67
C ALA A 77 10.24 -4.82 -4.17
N HIS A 78 9.67 -3.62 -4.02
CA HIS A 78 8.29 -3.36 -4.44
C HIS A 78 7.24 -4.23 -3.71
N LEU A 79 7.52 -4.57 -2.44
CA LEU A 79 6.66 -5.46 -1.63
C LEU A 79 5.67 -4.69 -0.74
N VAL A 80 5.21 -3.52 -1.17
CA VAL A 80 4.22 -2.70 -0.46
C VAL A 80 2.81 -3.07 -0.90
N MET A 81 1.85 -3.10 0.03
CA MET A 81 0.44 -3.31 -0.30
C MET A 81 -0.13 -2.12 -1.08
N ALA A 82 -0.31 -2.26 -2.39
CA ALA A 82 -0.70 -1.15 -3.28
C ALA A 82 -2.06 -0.48 -2.93
N THR A 83 -2.96 -1.14 -2.20
CA THR A 83 -4.27 -0.59 -1.81
C THR A 83 -4.18 0.50 -0.75
N ASN A 84 -3.30 0.32 0.24
CA ASN A 84 -3.21 1.19 1.41
C ASN A 84 -1.79 1.70 1.67
N GLY A 85 -0.77 1.31 0.90
CA GLY A 85 0.60 1.74 1.11
C GLY A 85 1.27 1.12 2.35
N GLY A 86 0.67 0.10 2.97
CA GLY A 86 1.27 -0.58 4.12
C GLY A 86 2.48 -1.42 3.70
N GLY A 87 3.65 -1.11 4.23
CA GLY A 87 4.92 -1.78 3.92
C GLY A 87 5.67 -2.35 5.12
N ILE A 88 5.37 -1.93 6.36
CA ILE A 88 6.15 -2.36 7.53
C ILE A 88 6.11 -3.89 7.74
N PRO A 89 4.93 -4.56 7.79
CA PRO A 89 4.90 -6.01 7.95
C PRO A 89 5.56 -6.78 6.80
N THR A 90 5.36 -6.32 5.56
CA THR A 90 5.92 -6.98 4.38
C THR A 90 7.43 -6.79 4.29
N ALA A 91 7.96 -5.63 4.71
CA ALA A 91 9.39 -5.38 4.86
C ALA A 91 10.02 -6.28 5.93
N MET A 92 9.37 -6.46 7.09
CA MET A 92 9.86 -7.39 8.12
C MET A 92 9.91 -8.84 7.63
N ILE A 93 8.82 -9.33 7.00
CA ILE A 93 8.74 -10.70 6.48
C ILE A 93 9.82 -10.93 5.40
N SER A 94 9.87 -10.04 4.40
CA SER A 94 10.85 -10.16 3.31
C SER A 94 12.30 -10.00 3.77
N GLY A 95 12.57 -9.12 4.73
CA GLY A 95 13.90 -8.97 5.34
C GLY A 95 14.34 -10.22 6.10
N MET A 96 13.42 -10.86 6.84
CA MET A 96 13.69 -12.12 7.54
C MET A 96 13.98 -13.27 6.56
N ASP A 97 13.16 -13.40 5.51
CA ASP A 97 13.36 -14.41 4.45
C ASP A 97 14.70 -14.18 3.73
N ALA A 98 15.03 -12.92 3.39
CA ALA A 98 16.28 -12.56 2.72
C ALA A 98 17.51 -12.87 3.60
N GLY A 99 17.49 -12.47 4.88
CA GLY A 99 18.58 -12.74 5.81
C GLY A 99 18.80 -14.24 6.03
N THR A 100 17.71 -15.01 6.13
CA THR A 100 17.77 -16.48 6.26
C THR A 100 18.42 -17.12 5.04
N VAL A 101 18.00 -16.74 3.83
CA VAL A 101 18.56 -17.29 2.59
C VAL A 101 20.00 -16.85 2.39
N ALA A 102 20.35 -15.61 2.70
CA ALA A 102 21.73 -15.13 2.63
C ALA A 102 22.67 -15.94 3.55
N ALA A 103 22.27 -16.18 4.81
CA ALA A 103 23.05 -16.97 5.74
C ALA A 103 23.25 -18.42 5.26
N ARG A 104 22.19 -19.05 4.73
CA ARG A 104 22.26 -20.41 4.18
C ARG A 104 23.07 -20.49 2.89
N HIS A 105 23.00 -19.48 2.04
CA HIS A 105 23.83 -19.41 0.83
C HIS A 105 25.32 -19.41 1.19
N VAL A 106 25.72 -18.58 2.15
CA VAL A 106 27.12 -18.48 2.59
C VAL A 106 27.62 -19.77 3.26
N ARG A 107 26.79 -20.41 4.09
CA ARG A 107 27.20 -21.59 4.88
C ARG A 107 27.07 -22.93 4.15
N GLU A 108 26.01 -23.08 3.36
CA GLU A 108 25.58 -24.36 2.79
C GLU A 108 25.56 -24.34 1.26
N GLY A 109 25.81 -23.20 0.61
CA GLY A 109 25.75 -23.07 -0.85
C GLY A 109 24.32 -23.09 -1.41
N VAL A 110 23.29 -22.91 -0.58
CA VAL A 110 21.88 -22.90 -1.01
C VAL A 110 21.64 -21.79 -2.05
N PRO A 111 20.93 -22.05 -3.16
CA PRO A 111 20.67 -21.02 -4.17
C PRO A 111 19.90 -19.80 -3.62
N LEU A 112 20.35 -18.59 -3.96
CA LEU A 112 19.66 -17.34 -3.58
C LEU A 112 18.22 -17.26 -4.13
N ALA A 113 17.93 -17.98 -5.22
CA ALA A 113 16.58 -18.13 -5.78
C ALA A 113 15.56 -18.73 -4.79
N LEU A 114 16.02 -19.38 -3.71
CA LEU A 114 15.14 -19.82 -2.62
C LEU A 114 14.39 -18.64 -1.99
N TYR A 115 15.00 -17.44 -1.96
CA TYR A 115 14.34 -16.25 -1.42
C TYR A 115 13.04 -15.93 -2.15
N ASP A 116 13.02 -16.06 -3.48
CA ASP A 116 11.80 -15.84 -4.26
C ASP A 116 10.69 -16.81 -3.88
N GLN A 117 11.03 -18.06 -3.56
CA GLN A 117 10.05 -19.05 -3.13
C GLN A 117 9.45 -18.69 -1.77
N LEU A 118 10.27 -18.22 -0.83
CA LEU A 118 9.84 -17.89 0.53
C LEU A 118 8.94 -16.64 0.55
N TRP A 119 9.40 -15.51 0.00
CA TRP A 119 8.58 -14.30 0.07
C TRP A 119 7.29 -14.48 -0.74
N ARG A 120 7.31 -15.22 -1.86
CA ARG A 120 6.09 -15.49 -2.63
C ARG A 120 5.08 -16.29 -1.83
N ARG A 121 5.52 -17.30 -1.09
CA ARG A 121 4.65 -18.11 -0.23
C ARG A 121 3.92 -17.24 0.80
N HIS A 122 4.59 -16.25 1.38
CA HIS A 122 4.02 -15.40 2.42
C HIS A 122 3.23 -14.21 1.87
N LEU A 123 3.71 -13.59 0.79
CA LEU A 123 3.31 -12.24 0.37
C LEU A 123 2.71 -12.15 -1.03
N HIS A 124 2.90 -13.13 -1.92
CA HIS A 124 2.50 -12.97 -3.33
C HIS A 124 1.01 -12.70 -3.49
N LEU A 125 0.17 -13.57 -2.89
CA LEU A 125 -1.27 -13.45 -3.00
C LEU A 125 -1.82 -12.13 -2.44
N PRO A 126 -1.48 -11.68 -1.21
CA PRO A 126 -1.96 -10.39 -0.73
C PRO A 126 -1.46 -9.22 -1.59
N LEU A 127 -0.19 -9.21 -2.03
CA LEU A 127 0.36 -8.14 -2.86
C LEU A 127 -0.31 -8.07 -4.24
N GLU A 128 -0.53 -9.22 -4.88
CA GLU A 128 -1.21 -9.30 -6.16
C GLU A 128 -2.66 -8.80 -6.06
N ARG A 129 -3.37 -9.21 -5.00
CA ARG A 129 -4.73 -8.72 -4.72
C ARG A 129 -4.75 -7.22 -4.49
N ALA A 130 -3.81 -6.71 -3.70
CA ALA A 130 -3.67 -5.28 -3.47
C ALA A 130 -3.50 -4.53 -4.79
N TRP A 131 -2.62 -5.00 -5.66
CA TRP A 131 -2.39 -4.38 -6.97
C TRP A 131 -3.65 -4.40 -7.86
N ARG A 132 -4.33 -5.54 -7.96
CA ARG A 132 -5.55 -5.68 -8.77
C ARG A 132 -6.67 -4.75 -8.27
N LEU A 133 -6.87 -4.69 -6.96
CA LEU A 133 -7.87 -3.82 -6.34
C LEU A 133 -7.51 -2.33 -6.53
N LYS A 134 -6.24 -1.96 -6.36
CA LYS A 134 -5.77 -0.59 -6.60
C LYS A 134 -5.99 -0.18 -8.05
N ARG A 135 -5.60 -1.02 -9.02
CA ARG A 135 -5.78 -0.75 -10.45
C ARG A 135 -7.26 -0.61 -10.84
N LEU A 136 -8.15 -1.39 -10.21
CA LEU A 136 -9.59 -1.22 -10.38
C LEU A 136 -10.08 0.11 -9.77
N GLY A 137 -9.63 0.40 -8.55
CA GLY A 137 -9.93 1.63 -7.84
C GLY A 137 -9.51 2.86 -8.64
N ASP A 138 -8.29 2.87 -9.19
CA ASP A 138 -7.76 3.98 -9.97
C ASP A 138 -8.61 4.27 -11.20
N ARG A 139 -9.09 3.24 -11.90
CA ARG A 139 -10.00 3.41 -13.05
C ARG A 139 -11.34 4.04 -12.67
N LEU A 140 -11.83 3.77 -11.46
CA LEU A 140 -13.12 4.28 -10.96
C LEU A 140 -12.97 5.65 -10.27
N ALA A 141 -11.82 5.92 -9.66
CA ALA A 141 -11.53 7.08 -8.82
C ALA A 141 -11.30 8.38 -9.61
N PHE A 142 -11.16 8.32 -10.94
CA PHE A 142 -11.11 9.53 -11.78
C PHE A 142 -12.41 10.35 -11.74
N HIS A 143 -13.47 9.81 -11.15
CA HIS A 143 -14.73 10.49 -10.96
C HIS A 143 -15.20 10.35 -9.50
N ASP A 144 -15.11 11.44 -8.72
CA ASP A 144 -15.53 11.49 -7.30
C ASP A 144 -16.96 10.91 -7.10
N ARG A 145 -17.85 11.06 -8.09
CA ARG A 145 -19.21 10.47 -8.10
C ARG A 145 -19.24 8.94 -8.17
N TRP A 146 -18.39 8.33 -8.99
CA TRP A 146 -18.32 6.87 -9.17
C TRP A 146 -17.61 6.22 -8.00
N LEU A 147 -16.60 6.90 -7.43
CA LEU A 147 -15.98 6.48 -6.19
C LEU A 147 -16.99 6.47 -5.03
N ALA A 148 -17.76 7.56 -4.86
CA ALA A 148 -18.79 7.65 -3.82
C ALA A 148 -19.87 6.57 -3.99
N LEU A 149 -20.35 6.35 -5.22
CA LEU A 149 -21.32 5.31 -5.53
C LEU A 149 -20.75 3.90 -5.29
N GLY A 150 -19.48 3.66 -5.64
CA GLY A 150 -18.79 2.41 -5.38
C GLY A 150 -18.61 2.13 -3.89
N MET A 151 -18.21 3.14 -3.10
CA MET A 151 -18.10 3.03 -1.65
C MET A 151 -19.47 2.75 -0.99
N TRP A 152 -20.53 3.41 -1.47
CA TRP A 152 -21.90 3.16 -1.03
C TRP A 152 -22.36 1.74 -1.35
N TYR A 153 -22.12 1.27 -2.59
CA TYR A 153 -22.48 -0.08 -3.02
C TYR A 153 -21.73 -1.17 -2.25
N LEU A 154 -20.44 -0.96 -1.96
CA LEU A 154 -19.63 -1.90 -1.18
C LEU A 154 -20.03 -1.93 0.30
N GLY A 155 -20.42 -0.77 0.85
CA GLY A 155 -20.72 -0.61 2.26
C GLY A 155 -19.51 -0.87 3.18
N PRO A 156 -19.69 -0.72 4.51
CA PRO A 156 -18.60 -0.87 5.48
C PRO A 156 -17.90 -2.23 5.43
N SER A 157 -18.65 -3.32 5.28
CA SER A 157 -18.08 -4.67 5.20
C SER A 157 -17.29 -4.92 3.92
N GLY A 158 -17.70 -4.32 2.79
CA GLY A 158 -16.94 -4.40 1.55
C GLY A 158 -15.64 -3.61 1.61
N LEU A 159 -15.68 -2.42 2.23
CA LEU A 159 -14.49 -1.61 2.46
C LEU A 159 -13.50 -2.29 3.43
N ASP A 160 -13.98 -2.89 4.52
CA ASP A 160 -13.14 -3.72 5.42
C ASP A 160 -12.49 -4.88 4.66
N ALA A 161 -13.24 -5.56 3.80
CA ALA A 161 -12.70 -6.63 2.97
C ALA A 161 -11.53 -6.13 2.10
N MET A 162 -11.68 -4.98 1.44
CA MET A 162 -10.62 -4.39 0.60
C MET A 162 -9.39 -3.97 1.41
N ILE A 163 -9.59 -3.36 2.58
CA ILE A 163 -8.49 -2.98 3.49
C ILE A 163 -7.70 -4.24 3.92
N ARG A 164 -8.41 -5.35 4.15
CA ARG A 164 -7.83 -6.65 4.50
C ARG A 164 -7.41 -7.50 3.29
N LEU A 165 -7.34 -6.92 2.09
CA LEU A 165 -6.89 -7.59 0.86
C LEU A 165 -7.76 -8.80 0.46
N ARG A 166 -9.05 -8.72 0.74
CA ARG A 166 -10.08 -9.69 0.34
C ARG A 166 -10.99 -9.05 -0.69
N TRP A 167 -11.52 -9.86 -1.61
CA TRP A 167 -12.57 -9.37 -2.49
C TRP A 167 -13.86 -9.14 -1.69
N PRO A 168 -14.53 -8.00 -1.86
CA PRO A 168 -15.87 -7.78 -1.35
C PRO A 168 -16.81 -8.86 -1.89
N ARG A 169 -17.58 -9.51 -1.00
CA ARG A 169 -18.56 -10.53 -1.39
C ARG A 169 -19.54 -10.05 -2.46
N ARG A 170 -19.91 -8.76 -2.43
CA ARG A 170 -20.80 -8.11 -3.41
C ARG A 170 -20.20 -7.97 -4.82
N LEU A 171 -18.88 -8.13 -4.96
CA LEU A 171 -18.18 -8.11 -6.25
C LEU A 171 -17.89 -9.51 -6.78
N LEU A 172 -18.08 -10.56 -5.98
CA LEU A 172 -17.78 -11.94 -6.39
C LEU A 172 -18.89 -12.58 -7.24
N GLY A 173 -20.04 -11.92 -7.40
CA GLY A 173 -21.21 -12.51 -8.07
C GLY A 173 -21.69 -13.78 -7.36
N ARG A 174 -22.86 -14.29 -7.73
CA ARG A 174 -23.24 -15.67 -7.38
C ARG A 174 -22.37 -16.63 -8.19
N ALA A 175 -21.11 -16.79 -7.80
CA ALA A 175 -20.27 -17.89 -8.24
C ALA A 175 -20.13 -18.85 -7.05
N ALA A 176 -21.24 -19.55 -6.80
CA ALA A 176 -21.32 -20.86 -6.16
C ALA A 176 -22.17 -21.72 -7.10
#